data_AF-A0A0K0PUP6-F1
#
_entry.id   AF-A0A0K0PUP6-F1
#
_cell.length_a   1.000
_cell.length_b   1.000
_cell.length_c   1.000
_cell.angle_alpha   90.00
_cell.angle_beta   90.00
_cell.angle_gamma   90.00
#
_symmetry.space_group_name_H-M   'P 1'
#
loop_
_entity.id
_entity.type
_entity.pdbx_description
1 polymer ?
#
loop_
_entity_poly.entity_id
_entity_poly.type
_entity_poly.pdbx_seq_one_letter_code
_entity_poly.pdbx_strand_id
1 'polypeptide(L)'
;MLFLSLFSLLLIARVTARSPPAPPEPPVYRRCLKKIADVFFVVDTSSSLDITPNVIKELDFVGEVITAFDLGKDQVRTGMMTFATNTELLFKLDDFKTKKEIAEILYDRKNLVKYRWKGGNTNIGKALRLLMDGGLSTSHGSRADVPQIAVIITDGNSNDRADFDSALLELRKKNLIVFA
;
A
#
# COMPACT_ATOMS: atom_id res chain seq x y z
N MET A 1 -56.06 -28.32 73.74
CA MET A 1 -54.92 -27.67 74.41
C MET A 1 -53.66 -28.31 73.84
N LEU A 2 -52.96 -27.68 72.89
CA LEU A 2 -51.75 -26.82 73.11
C LEU A 2 -50.59 -27.68 73.63
N PHE A 3 -49.40 -27.83 73.03
CA PHE A 3 -48.58 -26.98 72.14
C PHE A 3 -47.36 -27.82 71.64
N LEU A 4 -46.78 -27.46 70.46
CA LEU A 4 -45.32 -27.39 70.10
C LEU A 4 -44.45 -28.68 70.23
N SER A 5 -43.38 -28.98 69.50
CA SER A 5 -42.57 -28.39 68.43
C SER A 5 -41.47 -29.43 68.14
N LEU A 6 -41.04 -29.62 66.88
CA LEU A 6 -39.63 -29.52 66.43
C LEU A 6 -39.43 -30.19 65.06
N PHE A 7 -39.15 -29.33 64.08
CA PHE A 7 -38.64 -29.62 62.74
C PHE A 7 -37.17 -30.07 62.79
N SER A 8 -36.78 -31.07 61.99
CA SER A 8 -35.43 -31.28 61.40
C SER A 8 -35.46 -32.59 60.60
N LEU A 9 -34.91 -32.78 59.40
CA LEU A 9 -34.08 -31.96 58.52
C LEU A 9 -34.12 -32.63 57.14
N LEU A 10 -34.79 -32.04 56.13
CA LEU A 10 -34.63 -32.46 54.74
C LEU A 10 -33.49 -31.63 54.15
N LEU A 11 -32.28 -32.20 54.12
CA LEU A 11 -31.12 -31.52 53.54
C LEU A 11 -31.18 -31.65 52.01
N ILE A 12 -31.84 -30.72 51.32
CA ILE A 12 -31.66 -30.55 49.88
C ILE A 12 -30.35 -29.77 49.68
N ALA A 13 -29.29 -30.47 49.28
CA ALA A 13 -28.07 -29.85 48.79
C ALA A 13 -28.38 -29.13 47.47
N ARG A 14 -28.58 -27.81 47.50
CA ARG A 14 -28.48 -26.96 46.30
C ARG A 14 -27.01 -26.59 46.12
N VAL A 15 -26.30 -27.38 45.33
CA VAL A 15 -25.03 -26.97 44.73
C VAL A 15 -25.34 -25.82 43.77
N THR A 16 -24.99 -24.59 44.15
CA THR A 16 -24.96 -23.47 43.21
C THR A 16 -23.72 -23.65 42.32
N ALA A 17 -23.87 -24.34 41.20
CA ALA A 17 -22.83 -24.38 40.17
C ALA A 17 -22.61 -22.95 39.67
N ARG A 18 -21.46 -22.35 40.00
CA ARG A 18 -21.03 -21.09 39.37
C ARG A 18 -20.68 -21.41 37.92
N SER A 19 -21.24 -20.64 36.99
CA SER A 19 -20.84 -20.73 35.60
C SER A 19 -19.35 -20.40 35.46
N PRO A 20 -18.62 -21.07 34.55
CA PRO A 20 -17.22 -20.77 34.31
C PRO A 20 -17.07 -19.32 33.82
N PRO A 21 -15.98 -18.64 34.17
CA PRO A 21 -15.71 -17.29 33.67
C PRO A 21 -15.64 -17.33 32.15
N ALA A 22 -16.24 -16.31 31.52
CA ALA A 22 -16.20 -16.17 30.07
C ALA A 22 -14.73 -16.10 29.59
N PRO A 23 -14.43 -16.60 28.38
CA PRO A 23 -13.11 -16.45 27.78
C PRO A 23 -12.73 -14.97 27.71
N PRO A 24 -11.43 -14.63 27.84
CA PRO A 24 -10.99 -13.27 27.61
C PRO A 24 -11.40 -12.81 26.21
N GLU A 25 -11.95 -11.61 26.11
CA GLU A 25 -12.30 -11.03 24.81
C GLU A 25 -11.03 -10.94 23.93
N PRO A 26 -11.13 -11.24 22.63
CA PRO A 26 -9.99 -11.14 21.73
C PRO A 26 -9.47 -9.70 21.70
N PRO A 27 -8.16 -9.49 21.49
CA PRO A 27 -7.61 -8.16 21.38
C PRO A 27 -8.32 -7.40 20.26
N VAL A 28 -8.83 -6.21 20.60
CA VAL A 28 -9.40 -5.29 19.61
C VAL A 28 -8.25 -4.81 18.73
N TYR A 29 -8.04 -5.48 17.59
CA TYR A 29 -7.21 -4.94 16.53
C TYR A 29 -7.83 -3.61 16.11
N ARG A 30 -7.09 -2.50 16.28
CA ARG A 30 -7.46 -1.24 15.64
C ARG A 30 -7.49 -1.51 14.14
N ARG A 31 -8.67 -1.78 13.59
CA ARG A 31 -8.89 -1.63 12.15
C ARG A 31 -8.43 -0.22 11.84
N CYS A 32 -7.58 -0.04 10.83
CA CYS A 32 -7.37 1.29 10.26
C CYS A 32 -8.75 1.78 9.79
N LEU A 33 -9.42 2.59 10.62
CA LEU A 33 -10.83 2.99 10.42
C LEU A 33 -10.99 3.84 9.14
N LYS A 34 -9.88 4.35 8.61
CA LYS A 34 -9.74 5.01 7.32
C LYS A 34 -8.39 4.60 6.72
N LYS A 35 -8.40 3.88 5.60
CA LYS A 35 -7.19 3.58 4.81
C LYS A 35 -6.92 4.77 3.88
N ILE A 36 -6.47 5.88 4.45
CA ILE A 36 -6.07 7.08 3.71
C ILE A 36 -4.56 7.06 3.58
N ALA A 37 -4.06 7.08 2.34
CA ALA A 37 -2.65 7.15 2.03
C ALA A 37 -2.46 7.64 0.59
N ASP A 38 -1.29 8.20 0.31
CA ASP A 38 -0.82 8.44 -1.04
C ASP A 38 0.19 7.35 -1.39
N VAL A 39 -0.09 6.55 -2.41
CA VAL A 39 0.77 5.43 -2.83
C VAL A 39 1.30 5.72 -4.23
N PHE A 40 2.62 5.78 -4.38
CA PHE A 40 3.26 6.08 -5.64
C PHE A 40 4.07 4.88 -6.13
N PHE A 41 3.72 4.38 -7.32
CA PHE A 41 4.41 3.26 -7.95
C PHE A 41 5.56 3.76 -8.83
N VAL A 42 6.74 3.17 -8.67
CA VAL A 42 7.96 3.48 -9.42
C VAL A 42 8.42 2.20 -10.09
N VAL A 43 8.11 2.04 -11.37
CA VAL A 43 8.20 0.75 -12.07
C VAL A 43 9.37 0.73 -13.03
N ASP A 44 10.20 -0.30 -12.94
CA ASP A 44 11.34 -0.52 -13.83
C ASP A 44 10.86 -0.88 -15.24
N THR A 45 11.54 -0.34 -16.24
CA THR A 45 11.31 -0.62 -17.67
C THR A 45 12.64 -0.73 -18.42
N SER A 46 13.73 -0.92 -17.68
CA SER A 46 15.12 -0.95 -18.16
C SER A 46 15.47 -2.27 -18.83
N SER A 47 16.71 -2.37 -19.33
CA SER A 47 17.21 -3.59 -19.98
C SER A 47 17.57 -4.71 -19.01
N SER A 48 17.55 -4.49 -17.68
CA SER A 48 17.71 -5.60 -16.72
C SER A 48 16.54 -6.57 -16.81
N LEU A 49 15.35 -6.05 -17.13
CA LEU A 49 14.17 -6.85 -17.41
C LEU A 49 14.33 -7.60 -18.73
N ASP A 50 14.27 -8.93 -18.66
CA ASP A 50 14.16 -9.76 -19.86
C ASP A 50 12.93 -9.35 -20.70
N ILE A 51 13.13 -9.23 -22.01
CA ILE A 51 12.20 -8.75 -23.05
C ILE A 51 10.72 -9.02 -22.73
N THR A 52 9.86 -8.01 -22.96
CA THR A 52 8.37 -7.88 -22.99
C THR A 52 7.50 -8.59 -21.94
N PRO A 53 7.41 -9.92 -21.84
CA PRO A 53 6.63 -10.59 -20.80
C PRO A 53 6.86 -10.10 -19.37
N ASN A 54 8.08 -9.73 -18.97
CA ASN A 54 8.32 -9.33 -17.57
C ASN A 54 7.75 -7.95 -17.24
N VAL A 55 7.94 -6.95 -18.12
CA VAL A 55 7.29 -5.63 -17.96
C VAL A 55 5.77 -5.76 -17.91
N ILE A 56 5.19 -6.65 -18.72
CA ILE A 56 3.75 -6.89 -18.69
C ILE A 56 3.32 -7.46 -17.33
N LYS A 57 4.05 -8.45 -16.79
CA LYS A 57 3.76 -9.03 -15.46
C LYS A 57 3.86 -8.00 -14.34
N GLU A 58 4.86 -7.12 -14.38
CA GLU A 58 5.02 -6.06 -13.38
C GLU A 58 3.86 -5.07 -13.43
N LEU A 59 3.44 -4.66 -14.63
CA LEU A 59 2.27 -3.78 -14.80
C LEU A 59 0.97 -4.45 -14.36
N ASP A 60 0.81 -5.74 -14.64
CA ASP A 60 -0.36 -6.52 -14.21
C ASP A 60 -0.38 -6.63 -12.67
N PHE A 61 0.76 -6.91 -12.03
CA PHE A 61 0.89 -6.88 -10.57
C PHE A 61 0.53 -5.52 -9.98
N VAL A 62 1.04 -4.43 -10.56
CA VAL A 62 0.70 -3.06 -10.10
C VAL A 62 -0.80 -2.80 -10.25
N GLY A 63 -1.41 -3.23 -11.37
CA GLY A 63 -2.85 -3.15 -11.59
C GLY A 63 -3.66 -3.91 -10.55
N GLU A 64 -3.26 -5.15 -10.21
CA GLU A 64 -3.88 -5.94 -9.15
C GLU A 64 -3.77 -5.26 -7.77
N VAL A 65 -2.61 -4.71 -7.43
CA VAL A 65 -2.42 -3.99 -6.16
C VAL A 65 -3.28 -2.73 -6.10
N ILE A 66 -3.29 -1.91 -7.15
CA ILE A 66 -4.08 -0.67 -7.17
C ILE A 66 -5.57 -0.97 -7.07
N THR A 67 -6.05 -2.00 -7.79
CA THR A 67 -7.47 -2.38 -7.77
C THR A 67 -7.93 -2.97 -6.42
N ALA A 68 -6.99 -3.39 -5.56
CA ALA A 68 -7.28 -3.81 -4.18
C ALA A 68 -7.56 -2.63 -3.22
N PHE A 69 -7.15 -1.39 -3.55
CA PHE A 69 -7.38 -0.22 -2.72
C PHE A 69 -8.77 0.39 -2.92
N ASP A 70 -9.34 1.02 -1.89
CA ASP A 70 -10.47 1.93 -2.09
C ASP A 70 -9.92 3.29 -2.52
N LEU A 71 -10.21 3.67 -3.77
CA LEU A 71 -9.65 4.87 -4.40
C LEU A 71 -10.59 6.06 -4.26
N GLY A 72 -10.03 7.22 -3.92
CA GLY A 72 -10.81 8.45 -3.85
C GLY A 72 -10.10 9.59 -3.15
N LYS A 73 -10.72 10.78 -3.23
CA LYS A 73 -10.18 12.02 -2.66
C LYS A 73 -9.87 11.88 -1.16
N ASP A 74 -10.73 11.20 -0.42
CA ASP A 74 -10.65 10.97 1.03
C ASP A 74 -10.33 9.50 1.36
N GLN A 75 -9.72 8.79 0.42
CA GLN A 75 -9.27 7.40 0.55
C GLN A 75 -7.83 7.28 0.03
N VAL A 76 -7.45 6.14 -0.56
CA VAL A 76 -6.14 5.98 -1.20
C VAL A 76 -6.11 6.79 -2.50
N ARG A 77 -4.99 7.47 -2.73
CA ARG A 77 -4.64 8.07 -4.02
C ARG A 77 -3.43 7.35 -4.57
N THR A 78 -3.41 7.14 -5.88
CA THR A 78 -2.33 6.42 -6.54
C THR A 78 -1.73 7.22 -7.68
N GLY A 79 -0.40 7.28 -7.73
CA GLY A 79 0.37 7.85 -8.84
C GLY A 79 1.34 6.79 -9.38
N MET A 80 1.81 6.97 -10.61
CA MET A 80 2.79 6.06 -11.19
C MET A 80 3.78 6.76 -12.10
N MET A 81 5.03 6.30 -12.05
CA MET A 81 6.06 6.62 -13.02
C MET A 81 6.81 5.35 -13.40
N THR A 82 7.38 5.34 -14.60
CA THR A 82 8.33 4.32 -15.03
C THR A 82 9.74 4.88 -15.05
N PHE A 83 10.74 4.01 -14.88
CA PHE A 83 12.13 4.41 -15.03
C PHE A 83 12.94 3.38 -15.83
N ALA A 84 13.94 3.91 -16.51
CA ALA A 84 15.04 3.20 -17.12
C ALA A 84 16.23 4.18 -17.13
N THR A 85 16.87 4.44 -18.27
CA THR A 85 17.84 5.55 -18.39
C THR A 85 17.19 6.90 -18.03
N ASN A 86 15.91 7.05 -18.39
CA ASN A 86 15.07 8.20 -18.08
C ASN A 86 13.85 7.76 -17.29
N THR A 87 13.29 8.71 -16.54
CA THR A 87 12.06 8.52 -15.76
C THR A 87 10.92 9.25 -16.45
N GLU A 88 9.76 8.61 -16.57
CA GLU A 88 8.57 9.17 -17.20
C GLU A 88 7.41 9.13 -16.20
N LEU A 89 6.83 10.29 -15.88
CA LEU A 89 5.59 10.38 -15.10
C LEU A 89 4.43 9.91 -15.96
N LEU A 90 3.69 8.91 -15.47
CA LEU A 90 2.57 8.34 -16.20
C LEU A 90 1.26 8.98 -15.75
N PHE A 91 1.03 9.04 -14.45
CA PHE A 91 -0.08 9.77 -13.85
C PHE A 91 0.20 10.19 -12.42
N LYS A 92 -0.45 11.27 -12.01
CA LYS A 92 -0.39 11.93 -10.70
C LYS A 92 -1.41 11.33 -9.73
N LEU A 93 -1.29 11.68 -8.46
CA LEU A 93 -2.17 11.18 -7.39
C LEU A 93 -3.62 11.69 -7.52
N ASP A 94 -3.83 12.79 -8.22
CA ASP A 94 -5.14 13.42 -8.44
C ASP A 94 -5.70 13.27 -9.85
N ASP A 95 -5.00 12.55 -10.74
CA ASP A 95 -5.46 12.33 -12.12
C ASP A 95 -6.70 11.42 -12.18
N PHE A 96 -6.80 10.43 -11.28
CA PHE A 96 -7.88 9.42 -11.31
C PHE A 96 -8.60 9.28 -9.98
N LYS A 97 -9.89 8.94 -10.09
CA LYS A 97 -10.79 8.81 -8.93
C LYS A 97 -11.37 7.41 -8.79
N THR A 98 -11.30 6.58 -9.84
CA THR A 98 -11.91 5.27 -9.84
C THR A 98 -10.96 4.17 -10.29
N LYS A 99 -11.21 2.94 -9.80
CA LYS A 99 -10.50 1.73 -10.22
C LYS A 99 -10.62 1.50 -11.73
N LYS A 100 -11.75 1.87 -12.31
CA LYS A 100 -12.05 1.69 -13.73
C LYS A 100 -11.12 2.52 -14.60
N GLU A 101 -10.93 3.80 -14.29
CA GLU A 101 -10.03 4.70 -15.05
C GLU A 101 -8.59 4.18 -15.04
N ILE A 102 -8.11 3.71 -13.89
CA ILE A 102 -6.76 3.15 -13.78
C ILE A 102 -6.66 1.82 -14.54
N ALA A 103 -7.65 0.95 -14.42
CA ALA A 103 -7.70 -0.31 -15.14
C ALA A 103 -7.70 -0.08 -16.66
N GLU A 104 -8.47 0.89 -17.16
CA GLU A 104 -8.47 1.26 -18.57
C GLU A 104 -7.07 1.66 -19.02
N ILE A 105 -6.31 2.39 -18.21
CA ILE A 105 -4.95 2.81 -18.58
C ILE A 105 -3.95 1.66 -18.52
N LEU A 106 -3.96 0.85 -17.45
CA LEU A 106 -2.97 -0.22 -17.25
C LEU A 106 -3.23 -1.43 -18.16
N TYR A 107 -4.49 -1.69 -18.52
CA TYR A 107 -4.89 -2.83 -19.33
C TYR A 107 -5.18 -2.48 -20.80
N ASP A 108 -5.27 -1.20 -21.18
CA ASP A 108 -5.35 -0.80 -22.59
C ASP A 108 -3.98 -0.89 -23.29
N ARG A 109 -3.64 -2.12 -23.67
CA ARG A 109 -2.40 -2.47 -24.36
C ARG A 109 -2.13 -1.68 -25.65
N LYS A 110 -3.13 -1.01 -26.26
CA LYS A 110 -2.93 -0.19 -27.46
C LYS A 110 -2.39 1.21 -27.12
N ASN A 111 -2.72 1.74 -25.95
CA ASN A 111 -2.27 3.05 -25.46
C ASN A 111 -1.05 2.97 -24.52
N LEU A 112 -0.60 1.75 -24.19
CA LEU A 112 0.53 1.51 -23.29
C LEU A 112 1.91 1.93 -23.83
N VAL A 113 2.04 2.69 -24.93
CA VAL A 113 3.36 3.08 -25.48
C VAL A 113 4.27 3.74 -24.42
N LYS A 114 3.68 4.49 -23.48
CA LYS A 114 4.40 5.09 -22.34
C LYS A 114 4.87 4.08 -21.28
N TYR A 115 4.18 2.95 -21.19
CA TYR A 115 4.39 1.87 -20.20
C TYR A 115 5.18 0.69 -20.78
N ARG A 116 5.52 0.71 -22.07
CA ARG A 116 6.32 -0.33 -22.70
C ARG A 116 7.74 -0.31 -22.14
N TRP A 117 8.35 -1.50 -22.16
CA TRP A 117 9.80 -1.67 -22.02
C TRP A 117 10.54 -0.58 -22.81
N LYS A 118 11.35 0.20 -22.12
CA LYS A 118 12.16 1.27 -22.70
C LYS A 118 13.58 0.79 -22.98
N GLY A 119 14.07 -0.15 -22.18
CA GLY A 119 15.45 -0.59 -22.21
C GLY A 119 16.42 0.48 -21.70
N GLY A 120 17.71 0.17 -21.71
CA GLY A 120 18.78 1.01 -21.20
C GLY A 120 19.10 0.74 -19.73
N ASN A 121 19.65 1.75 -19.05
CA ASN A 121 20.13 1.63 -17.68
C ASN A 121 18.98 1.52 -16.67
N THR A 122 19.26 0.98 -15.51
CA THR A 122 18.40 0.90 -14.33
C THR A 122 18.72 2.10 -13.41
N ASN A 123 18.27 3.32 -13.73
CA ASN A 123 18.61 4.52 -12.94
C ASN A 123 17.60 4.80 -11.81
N ILE A 124 17.70 4.06 -10.71
CA ILE A 124 16.80 4.18 -9.55
C ILE A 124 17.01 5.51 -8.81
N GLY A 125 18.25 5.98 -8.67
CA GLY A 125 18.54 7.22 -7.94
C GLY A 125 17.85 8.44 -8.54
N LYS A 126 17.91 8.57 -9.87
CA LYS A 126 17.20 9.59 -10.62
C LYS A 126 15.67 9.49 -10.46
N ALA A 127 15.13 8.27 -10.46
CA ALA A 127 13.70 8.05 -10.26
C ALA A 127 13.25 8.49 -8.85
N LEU A 128 14.03 8.18 -7.82
CA LEU A 128 13.75 8.59 -6.44
C LEU A 128 13.79 10.10 -6.24
N ARG A 129 14.71 10.82 -6.90
CA ARG A 129 14.71 12.30 -6.88
C ARG A 129 13.43 12.87 -7.49
N LEU A 130 13.03 12.39 -8.67
CA LEU A 130 11.81 12.85 -9.32
C LEU A 130 10.54 12.50 -8.53
N LEU A 131 10.54 11.39 -7.81
CA LEU A 131 9.48 11.06 -6.86
C LEU A 131 9.38 12.10 -5.75
N MET A 132 10.51 12.47 -5.14
CA MET A 132 10.54 13.44 -4.03
C MET A 132 10.24 14.88 -4.47
N ASP A 133 10.72 15.29 -5.64
CA ASP A 133 10.61 16.66 -6.14
C ASP A 133 9.27 16.91 -6.84
N GLY A 134 8.71 15.88 -7.48
CA GLY A 134 7.53 15.99 -8.31
C GLY A 134 6.43 15.03 -7.91
N GLY A 135 6.67 13.71 -7.95
CA GLY A 135 5.64 12.68 -7.78
C GLY A 135 4.77 12.84 -6.53
N LEU A 136 5.41 13.09 -5.38
CA LEU A 136 4.76 13.30 -4.08
C LEU A 136 4.57 14.78 -3.74
N SER A 137 4.61 15.67 -4.73
CA SER A 137 4.33 17.08 -4.52
C SER A 137 2.82 17.33 -4.34
N THR A 138 2.48 18.38 -3.60
CA THR A 138 1.09 18.84 -3.47
C THR A 138 0.49 19.27 -4.80
N SER A 139 1.30 19.79 -5.73
CA SER A 139 0.90 20.11 -7.10
C SER A 139 0.53 18.88 -7.95
N HIS A 140 0.92 17.68 -7.52
CA HIS A 140 0.54 16.40 -8.14
C HIS A 140 -0.48 15.63 -7.29
N GLY A 141 -1.20 16.33 -6.42
CA GLY A 141 -2.29 15.75 -5.65
C GLY A 141 -1.87 15.10 -4.33
N SER A 142 -0.61 15.24 -3.91
CA SER A 142 -0.20 14.66 -2.62
C SER A 142 -0.71 15.46 -1.42
N ARG A 143 -0.92 14.75 -0.32
CA ARG A 143 -1.41 15.22 0.97
C ARG A 143 -0.31 15.07 2.01
N ALA A 144 0.10 16.20 2.60
CA ALA A 144 1.19 16.22 3.59
C ALA A 144 0.77 15.64 4.96
N ASP A 145 -0.53 15.55 5.23
CA ASP A 145 -1.12 15.11 6.49
C ASP A 145 -1.46 13.60 6.51
N VAL A 146 -1.18 12.89 5.43
CA VAL A 146 -1.46 11.45 5.32
C VAL A 146 -0.16 10.67 5.05
N PRO A 147 -0.12 9.36 5.33
CA PRO A 147 1.02 8.53 4.95
C PRO A 147 1.29 8.60 3.44
N GLN A 148 2.51 9.02 3.09
CA GLN A 148 3.04 8.90 1.74
C GLN A 148 3.82 7.59 1.66
N ILE A 149 3.62 6.82 0.59
CA ILE A 149 4.19 5.49 0.38
C ILE A 149 4.74 5.43 -1.04
N ALA A 150 5.98 4.96 -1.19
CA ALA A 150 6.58 4.61 -2.45
C ALA A 150 6.68 3.08 -2.58
N VAL A 151 6.27 2.53 -3.71
CA VAL A 151 6.43 1.11 -4.05
C VAL A 151 7.28 1.04 -5.31
N ILE A 152 8.52 0.60 -5.15
CA ILE A 152 9.49 0.43 -6.22
C ILE A 152 9.37 -1.00 -6.72
N ILE A 153 9.25 -1.18 -8.03
CA ILE A 153 9.24 -2.50 -8.68
C ILE A 153 10.46 -2.54 -9.59
N THR A 154 11.39 -3.45 -9.33
CA THR A 154 12.63 -3.60 -10.13
C THR A 154 13.20 -4.99 -9.94
N ASP A 155 13.89 -5.51 -10.95
CA ASP A 155 14.66 -6.75 -10.90
C ASP A 155 16.18 -6.52 -10.83
N GLY A 156 16.61 -5.25 -10.89
CA GLY A 156 17.98 -4.85 -11.14
C GLY A 156 18.60 -4.01 -10.03
N ASN A 157 19.92 -3.85 -10.12
CA ASN A 157 20.66 -2.90 -9.30
C ASN A 157 20.76 -1.55 -10.02
N SER A 158 20.72 -0.47 -9.23
CA SER A 158 20.93 0.88 -9.75
C SER A 158 22.27 1.02 -10.47
N ASN A 159 22.24 1.53 -11.72
CA ASN A 159 23.45 1.95 -12.43
C ASN A 159 23.98 3.32 -11.97
N ASP A 160 23.12 4.15 -11.38
CA ASP A 160 23.41 5.48 -10.84
C ASP A 160 23.67 5.44 -9.33
N ARG A 161 24.61 4.59 -8.90
CA ARG A 161 24.75 4.21 -7.49
C ARG A 161 24.94 5.39 -6.51
N ALA A 162 25.75 6.37 -6.88
CA ALA A 162 25.99 7.56 -6.05
C ALA A 162 24.71 8.37 -5.85
N ASP A 163 23.90 8.52 -6.90
CA ASP A 163 22.61 9.20 -6.83
C ASP A 163 21.60 8.39 -6.03
N PHE A 164 21.59 7.07 -6.17
CA PHE A 164 20.76 6.17 -5.38
C PHE A 164 21.05 6.28 -3.88
N ASP A 165 22.32 6.18 -3.49
CA ASP A 165 22.69 6.26 -2.07
C ASP A 165 22.36 7.65 -1.47
N SER A 166 22.58 8.72 -2.24
CA SER A 166 22.18 10.08 -1.85
C SER A 166 20.65 10.21 -1.69
N ALA A 167 19.88 9.74 -2.68
CA ALA A 167 18.43 9.80 -2.64
C ALA A 167 17.85 8.99 -1.48
N LEU A 168 18.43 7.84 -1.15
CA LEU A 168 18.00 7.04 -0.01
C LEU A 168 18.21 7.75 1.33
N LEU A 169 19.30 8.51 1.48
CA LEU A 169 19.53 9.34 2.67
C LEU A 169 18.52 10.47 2.78
N GLU A 170 18.13 11.10 1.68
CA GLU A 170 17.08 12.12 1.65
C GLU A 170 15.70 11.55 1.96
N LEU A 171 15.40 10.37 1.40
CA LEU A 171 14.18 9.63 1.67
C LEU A 171 14.03 9.29 3.15
N ARG A 172 15.12 8.90 3.83
CA ARG A 172 15.11 8.64 5.29
C ARG A 172 14.84 9.89 6.12
N LYS A 173 15.18 11.07 5.61
CA LYS A 173 14.89 12.36 6.27
C LYS A 173 13.45 12.80 6.04
N LYS A 174 12.87 12.41 4.91
CA LYS A 174 11.43 12.54 4.65
C LYS A 174 10.70 11.43 5.38
N ASN A 175 9.47 11.67 5.84
CA ASN A 175 8.67 10.62 6.47
C ASN A 175 8.02 9.70 5.42
N LEU A 176 8.76 9.34 4.35
CA LEU A 176 8.27 8.53 3.25
C LEU A 176 8.48 7.05 3.58
N ILE A 177 7.41 6.27 3.48
CA ILE A 177 7.48 4.81 3.62
C ILE A 177 7.87 4.23 2.26
N VAL A 178 8.90 3.41 2.18
CA VAL A 178 9.40 2.84 0.92
C VAL A 178 9.36 1.32 0.99
N PHE A 179 8.75 0.70 -0.02
CA PHE A 179 8.81 -0.72 -0.31
C PHE A 179 9.54 -0.92 -1.64
N ALA A 180 10.38 -1.95 -1.74
CA ALA A 180 11.11 -2.34 -2.93
C ALA A 180 11.22 -3.87 -2.96
#